data_AF-A0A914DSR5-F1
#
_entry.id   AF-A0A914DSR5-F1
#
_cell.length_a   1.000
_cell.length_b   1.000
_cell.length_c   1.000
_cell.angle_alpha   90.00
_cell.angle_beta   90.00
_cell.angle_gamma   90.00
#
_symmetry.space_group_name_H-M   'P 1'
#
loop_
_entity.id
_entity.type
_entity.pdbx_description
1 polymer ?
#
loop_
_entity_poly.entity_id
_entity_poly.type
_entity_poly.pdbx_seq_one_letter_code
_entity_poly.pdbx_strand_id
1 'polypeptide(L)'
;MDEDQFWSHALGAWIKDCICGPSTSALVPETSWRQAELIDTPVKFEELCDGFLLNLIFFYINPESIDRNLVLLRTTENFSSLDTPTKLRFFHTLWKNLHNFYKTKLNRLIIMQDLPDTLSIVRNPAPGG
;
A
#
# COMPACT_ATOMS: atom_id res chain seq x y z
N MET A 1 11.13 2.60 -15.81
CA MET A 1 11.46 1.45 -14.96
C MET A 1 10.50 0.33 -15.34
N ASP A 2 11.00 -0.88 -15.58
CA ASP A 2 10.14 -2.05 -15.76
C ASP A 2 9.78 -2.67 -14.38
N GLU A 3 8.83 -3.58 -14.39
CA GLU A 3 8.27 -4.15 -13.16
C GLU A 3 9.27 -5.02 -12.39
N ASP A 4 10.05 -5.85 -13.10
CA ASP A 4 11.09 -6.69 -12.48
C ASP A 4 12.19 -5.82 -11.85
N GLN A 5 12.53 -4.71 -12.49
CA GLN A 5 13.44 -3.73 -11.96
C GLN A 5 12.88 -3.09 -10.69
N PHE A 6 11.61 -2.68 -10.66
CA PHE A 6 11.01 -2.15 -9.42
C PHE A 6 11.09 -3.14 -8.27
N TRP A 7 10.72 -4.40 -8.52
CA TRP A 7 10.69 -5.44 -7.50
C TRP A 7 12.06 -5.89 -7.01
N SER A 8 13.12 -5.67 -7.80
CA SER A 8 14.51 -5.92 -7.40
C SER A 8 15.16 -4.75 -6.65
N HIS A 9 14.53 -3.57 -6.65
CA HIS A 9 15.00 -2.44 -5.83
C HIS A 9 14.59 -2.59 -4.36
N ALA A 10 15.27 -1.84 -3.49
CA ALA A 10 15.11 -1.94 -2.03
C ALA A 10 13.65 -1.79 -1.55
N LEU A 11 12.90 -0.84 -2.11
CA LEU A 11 11.49 -0.64 -1.72
C LEU A 11 10.61 -1.81 -2.17
N GLY A 12 10.74 -2.24 -3.44
CA GLY A 12 9.97 -3.37 -3.97
C GLY A 12 10.28 -4.67 -3.24
N ALA A 13 11.56 -4.94 -2.97
CA ALA A 13 12.00 -6.09 -2.20
C ALA A 13 11.46 -6.06 -0.76
N TRP A 14 11.53 -4.91 -0.08
CA TRP A 14 10.97 -4.76 1.27
C TRP A 14 9.44 -4.95 1.30
N ILE A 15 8.71 -4.42 0.31
CA ILE A 15 7.27 -4.65 0.18
C ILE A 15 6.99 -6.14 -0.01
N LYS A 16 7.75 -6.83 -0.87
CA LYS A 16 7.63 -8.29 -1.04
C LYS A 16 7.86 -9.04 0.26
N ASP A 17 8.89 -8.69 1.02
CA ASP A 17 9.14 -9.31 2.33
C ASP A 17 7.95 -9.09 3.31
N CYS A 18 7.30 -7.93 3.24
CA CYS A 18 6.14 -7.64 4.09
C CYS A 18 4.90 -8.49 3.74
N ILE A 19 4.73 -8.93 2.49
CA ILE A 19 3.46 -9.49 1.99
C ILE A 19 3.57 -10.91 1.44
N CYS A 20 4.77 -11.35 1.04
CA CYS A 20 5.08 -12.64 0.40
C CYS A 20 6.07 -13.49 1.22
N GLY A 21 6.42 -13.09 2.44
CA GLY A 21 7.26 -13.92 3.31
C GLY A 21 6.63 -15.32 3.52
N PRO A 22 7.43 -16.39 3.74
CA PRO A 22 6.88 -17.69 4.13
C PRO A 22 5.86 -17.50 5.26
N SER A 23 4.75 -18.24 5.24
CA SER A 23 3.45 -17.95 5.88
C SER A 23 3.47 -17.49 7.36
N THR A 24 4.59 -17.66 8.04
CA THR A 24 4.88 -17.28 9.43
C THR A 24 5.71 -15.99 9.59
N SER A 25 6.13 -15.35 8.51
CA SER A 25 7.06 -14.22 8.49
C SER A 25 6.55 -12.98 7.74
N ALA A 26 5.56 -13.15 6.85
CA ALA A 26 4.90 -12.01 6.22
C ALA A 26 4.20 -11.16 7.29
N LEU A 27 4.44 -9.85 7.24
CA LEU A 27 3.78 -8.89 8.12
C LEU A 27 2.27 -8.86 7.85
N VAL A 28 1.89 -8.95 6.58
CA VAL A 28 0.50 -8.88 6.12
C VAL A 28 0.14 -10.22 5.47
N PRO A 29 -0.85 -10.97 6.00
CA PRO A 29 -1.31 -12.21 5.37
C PRO A 29 -1.87 -11.96 3.97
N GLU A 30 -1.51 -12.76 2.98
CA GLU A 30 -1.97 -12.57 1.58
C GLU A 30 -3.50 -12.59 1.45
N THR A 31 -4.16 -13.44 2.24
CA THR A 31 -5.62 -13.56 2.33
C THR A 31 -6.33 -12.30 2.83
N SER A 32 -5.60 -11.35 3.43
CA SER A 32 -6.18 -10.11 3.96
C SER A 32 -6.28 -8.98 2.93
N TRP A 33 -5.59 -9.08 1.80
CA TRP A 33 -5.56 -8.02 0.80
C TRP A 33 -5.78 -8.50 -0.63
N ARG A 34 -5.52 -9.78 -0.92
CA ARG A 34 -5.61 -10.33 -2.27
C ARG A 34 -6.87 -11.17 -2.47
N GLN A 35 -7.40 -11.16 -3.68
CA GLN A 35 -8.52 -12.02 -4.08
C GLN A 35 -8.07 -13.49 -4.06
N ALA A 36 -8.99 -14.39 -3.71
CA ALA A 36 -8.67 -15.81 -3.53
C ALA A 36 -8.08 -16.46 -4.79
N GLU A 37 -8.50 -15.99 -5.97
CA GLU A 37 -8.05 -16.48 -7.28
C GLU A 37 -6.64 -16.01 -7.64
N LEU A 38 -6.12 -15.00 -6.95
CA LEU A 38 -4.81 -14.39 -7.20
C LEU A 38 -3.77 -14.75 -6.14
N ILE A 39 -4.14 -15.51 -5.10
CA ILE A 39 -3.21 -16.01 -4.08
C ILE A 39 -2.11 -16.85 -4.75
N ASP A 40 -0.89 -16.78 -4.22
CA ASP A 40 0.31 -17.48 -4.72
C ASP A 40 0.76 -17.07 -6.13
N THR A 41 0.15 -16.03 -6.73
CA THR A 41 0.61 -15.48 -8.01
C THR A 41 1.67 -14.38 -7.78
N PRO A 42 2.52 -14.03 -8.77
CA PRO A 42 3.42 -12.90 -8.62
C PRO A 42 2.66 -11.60 -8.32
N VAL A 43 3.10 -10.85 -7.31
CA VAL A 43 2.52 -9.54 -6.99
C VAL A 43 2.84 -8.56 -8.10
N LYS A 44 1.82 -7.89 -8.60
CA LYS A 44 1.95 -6.88 -9.64
C LYS A 44 2.03 -5.46 -9.09
N PHE A 45 2.75 -4.59 -9.77
CA PHE A 45 2.88 -3.18 -9.39
C PHE A 45 1.52 -2.48 -9.32
N GLU A 46 0.60 -2.83 -10.22
CA GLU A 46 -0.77 -2.30 -10.24
C GLU A 46 -1.54 -2.51 -8.93
N GLU A 47 -1.21 -3.58 -8.19
CA GLU A 47 -1.83 -3.90 -6.89
C GLU A 47 -1.39 -2.94 -5.77
N LEU A 48 -0.34 -2.14 -5.99
CA LEU A 48 0.07 -1.04 -5.09
C LEU A 48 -0.62 0.29 -5.44
N CYS A 49 -1.08 0.44 -6.68
CA CYS A 49 -1.55 1.71 -7.23
C CYS A 49 -2.96 2.12 -6.77
N ASP A 50 -3.61 1.31 -5.94
CA ASP A 50 -4.85 1.70 -5.25
C ASP A 50 -4.61 2.30 -3.86
N GLY A 51 -3.37 2.26 -3.37
CA GLY A 51 -2.96 2.80 -2.07
C GLY A 51 -3.38 1.97 -0.86
N PHE A 52 -4.14 0.89 -1.02
CA PHE A 52 -4.63 0.11 0.11
C PHE A 52 -3.57 -0.82 0.68
N LEU A 53 -2.82 -1.56 -0.15
CA LEU A 53 -1.82 -2.49 0.36
C LEU A 53 -0.78 -1.75 1.23
N LEU A 54 -0.42 -0.54 0.82
CA LEU A 54 0.45 0.36 1.58
C LEU A 54 -0.19 0.82 2.90
N ASN A 55 -1.49 1.12 2.92
CA ASN A 55 -2.21 1.40 4.18
C ASN A 55 -2.22 0.17 5.09
N LEU A 56 -2.39 -1.03 4.54
CA LEU A 56 -2.42 -2.25 5.33
C LEU A 56 -1.05 -2.56 5.93
N ILE A 57 0.03 -2.46 5.16
CA ILE A 57 1.39 -2.55 5.67
C ILE A 57 1.59 -1.53 6.80
N PHE A 58 1.17 -0.28 6.60
CA PHE A 58 1.28 0.76 7.63
C PHE A 58 0.45 0.44 8.89
N PHE A 59 -0.73 -0.17 8.75
CA PHE A 59 -1.56 -0.61 9.88
C PHE A 59 -0.83 -1.63 10.73
N TYR A 60 -0.17 -2.61 10.12
CA TYR A 60 0.59 -3.61 10.85
C TYR A 60 1.86 -3.05 11.51
N ILE A 61 2.47 -2.02 10.92
CA ILE A 61 3.60 -1.30 11.54
C ILE A 61 3.13 -0.50 12.76
N ASN A 62 1.95 0.13 12.68
CA ASN A 62 1.44 1.00 13.73
C ASN A 62 -0.10 0.98 13.81
N PRO A 63 -0.69 0.00 14.52
CA PRO A 63 -2.13 -0.23 14.56
C PRO A 63 -2.94 0.92 15.16
N GLU A 64 -2.31 1.78 15.96
CA GLU A 64 -2.97 2.92 16.62
C GLU A 64 -3.20 4.11 15.69
N SER A 65 -2.58 4.11 14.50
CA SER A 65 -2.52 5.30 13.63
C SER A 65 -3.43 5.28 12.42
N ILE A 66 -4.21 4.21 12.21
CA ILE A 66 -5.19 4.15 11.13
C ILE A 66 -6.60 4.00 11.72
N ASP A 67 -7.55 4.72 11.14
CA ASP A 67 -8.97 4.43 11.33
C ASP A 67 -9.27 3.03 10.78
N ARG A 68 -9.42 2.04 11.68
CA ARG A 68 -9.70 0.63 11.35
C ARG A 68 -10.84 0.46 10.35
N ASN A 69 -11.78 1.40 10.28
CA ASN A 69 -12.90 1.36 9.35
C ASN A 69 -12.46 1.41 7.87
N LEU A 70 -11.33 2.04 7.55
CA LEU A 70 -10.79 2.08 6.18
C LEU A 70 -10.14 0.76 5.75
N VAL A 71 -9.54 0.02 6.69
CA VAL A 71 -8.98 -1.32 6.43
C VAL A 71 -10.11 -2.34 6.28
N LEU A 72 -11.16 -2.24 7.10
CA LEU A 72 -12.33 -3.13 7.06
C LEU A 72 -13.19 -2.93 5.80
N LEU A 73 -13.28 -1.72 5.26
CA LEU A 73 -14.02 -1.42 4.01
C LEU A 73 -13.55 -2.28 2.82
N ARG A 74 -12.29 -2.76 2.80
CA ARG A 74 -11.80 -3.63 1.72
C ARG A 74 -12.14 -5.10 1.85
N THR A 75 -12.36 -5.63 3.05
CA THR A 75 -12.75 -7.04 3.19
C THR A 75 -14.16 -7.35 2.66
N THR A 76 -14.94 -6.34 2.28
CA THR A 76 -16.37 -6.47 1.94
C THR A 76 -16.76 -6.21 0.48
N GLU A 77 -15.91 -5.62 -0.35
CA GLU A 77 -16.27 -5.27 -1.75
C GLU A 77 -15.40 -6.06 -2.76
N ASN A 78 -15.87 -6.26 -4.00
CA ASN A 78 -15.08 -6.87 -5.07
C ASN A 78 -14.23 -5.79 -5.76
N PHE A 79 -12.92 -5.77 -5.45
CA PHE A 79 -12.02 -4.62 -5.70
C PHE A 79 -11.52 -4.40 -7.14
N SER A 80 -11.85 -5.28 -8.08
CA SER A 80 -11.43 -5.14 -9.49
C SER A 80 -11.99 -3.85 -10.14
N SER A 81 -12.97 -3.19 -9.51
CA SER A 81 -13.69 -2.03 -10.06
C SER A 81 -13.68 -0.78 -9.17
N LEU A 82 -12.69 -0.62 -8.27
CA LEU A 82 -12.60 0.60 -7.47
C LEU A 82 -12.52 1.86 -8.34
N ASP A 83 -13.34 2.85 -7.99
CA ASP A 83 -13.33 4.15 -8.65
C ASP A 83 -12.11 4.99 -8.23
N THR A 84 -11.66 5.84 -9.15
CA THR A 84 -10.52 6.74 -8.94
C THR A 84 -10.63 7.57 -7.65
N PRO A 85 -11.78 8.16 -7.29
CA PRO A 85 -11.94 8.87 -6.02
C PRO A 85 -11.61 8.03 -4.78
N THR A 86 -12.01 6.76 -4.74
CA THR A 86 -11.71 5.89 -3.60
C THR A 86 -10.22 5.57 -3.51
N LYS A 87 -9.56 5.29 -4.64
CA LYS A 87 -8.10 5.07 -4.67
C LYS A 87 -7.34 6.30 -4.18
N LEU A 88 -7.73 7.49 -4.62
CA LEU A 88 -7.13 8.75 -4.15
C LEU A 88 -7.35 8.96 -2.64
N ARG A 89 -8.53 8.59 -2.13
CA ARG A 89 -8.82 8.65 -0.69
C ARG A 89 -7.88 7.75 0.11
N PHE A 90 -7.55 6.55 -0.38
CA PHE A 90 -6.60 5.67 0.29
C PHE A 90 -5.19 6.27 0.33
N PHE A 91 -4.71 6.85 -0.77
CA PHE A 91 -3.42 7.56 -0.74
C PHE A 91 -3.44 8.75 0.21
N HIS A 92 -4.50 9.56 0.21
CA HIS A 92 -4.61 10.69 1.13
C HIS A 92 -4.56 10.23 2.59
N THR A 93 -5.25 9.15 2.93
CA THR A 93 -5.18 8.53 4.26
C THR A 93 -3.76 8.10 4.60
N LEU A 94 -3.07 7.42 3.69
CA LEU A 94 -1.69 6.98 3.89
C LEU A 94 -0.79 8.17 4.21
N TRP A 95 -0.88 9.26 3.44
CA TRP A 95 -0.08 10.47 3.67
C TRP A 95 -0.34 11.11 5.01
N LYS A 96 -1.62 11.26 5.38
CA LYS A 96 -2.02 11.82 6.67
C LYS A 96 -1.46 10.97 7.82
N ASN A 97 -1.56 9.65 7.71
CA ASN A 97 -1.12 8.73 8.75
C ASN A 97 0.41 8.70 8.88
N LEU A 98 1.14 8.69 7.75
CA LEU A 98 2.60 8.82 7.74
C LEU A 98 3.03 10.15 8.36
N HIS A 99 2.43 11.27 7.96
CA HIS A 99 2.73 12.58 8.54
C HIS A 99 2.58 12.58 10.07
N ASN A 100 1.43 12.08 10.53
CA ASN A 100 1.13 12.03 11.95
C ASN A 100 2.09 11.11 12.69
N PHE A 101 2.47 9.97 12.12
CA PHE A 101 3.41 9.05 12.72
C PHE A 101 4.79 9.69 12.92
N TYR A 102 5.34 10.29 11.88
CA TYR A 102 6.62 10.99 11.99
C TYR A 102 6.57 12.10 13.03
N LYS A 103 5.52 12.93 13.00
CA LYS A 103 5.36 14.05 13.93
C LYS A 103 5.16 13.59 15.38
N THR A 104 4.31 12.61 15.62
CA THR A 104 3.83 12.27 16.99
C THR A 104 4.56 11.09 17.62
N LYS A 105 4.94 10.07 16.85
CA LYS A 105 5.63 8.89 17.37
C LYS A 105 7.14 9.02 17.26
N LEU A 106 7.64 9.57 16.16
CA LEU A 106 9.09 9.72 15.95
C LEU A 106 9.63 11.10 16.36
N ASN A 107 8.75 12.05 16.68
CA ASN A 107 9.09 13.45 16.97
C ASN A 107 10.01 14.07 15.89
N ARG A 108 9.70 13.76 14.63
CA ARG A 108 10.45 14.22 13.45
C ARG A 108 9.50 14.86 12.45
N LEU A 109 10.00 15.89 11.78
CA LEU A 109 9.35 16.44 10.60
C LEU A 109 9.90 15.71 9.38
N ILE A 110 9.00 15.21 8.53
CA ILE A 110 9.35 14.75 7.20
C ILE A 110 8.98 15.82 6.19
N ILE A 111 9.92 16.11 5.29
CA ILE A 111 9.71 17.07 4.20
C ILE A 111 8.87 16.33 3.15
N MET A 112 7.61 16.73 3.01
CA MET A 112 6.69 16.20 2.00
C MET A 112 6.60 17.10 0.75
N GLN A 113 7.68 17.80 0.39
CA GLN A 113 7.64 18.74 -0.74
C GLN A 113 7.44 18.02 -2.09
N ASP A 114 8.02 16.83 -2.25
CA ASP A 114 7.92 16.03 -3.46
C ASP A 114 7.06 14.78 -3.23
N LEU A 115 5.78 14.99 -2.86
CA LEU A 115 4.84 13.88 -2.79
C LEU A 115 4.63 13.30 -4.21
N PRO A 116 4.55 11.96 -4.33
CA PRO A 116 4.30 11.34 -5.62
C PRO A 116 2.92 11.76 -6.13
N ASP A 117 2.81 11.97 -7.46
CA ASP A 117 1.55 12.31 -8.10
C ASP A 117 0.60 11.11 -8.08
N THR A 118 -0.23 11.05 -7.05
CA THR A 118 -1.22 9.99 -6.83
C THR A 118 -2.25 9.92 -7.96
N LEU A 119 -2.55 11.04 -8.64
CA LEU A 119 -3.50 11.04 -9.75
C LEU A 119 -2.90 10.32 -10.95
N SER A 120 -1.63 10.59 -11.25
CA SER A 120 -0.90 9.90 -12.31
C SER A 120 -0.72 8.42 -12.00
N ILE A 121 -0.38 8.05 -10.75
CA ILE A 121 -0.26 6.65 -10.31
C ILE A 121 -1.57 5.89 -10.50
N VAL A 122 -2.70 6.47 -10.10
CA VAL A 122 -4.01 5.82 -10.20
C VAL A 122 -4.46 5.65 -11.65
N ARG A 123 -4.14 6.63 -12.52
CA ARG A 123 -4.53 6.61 -13.94
C ARG A 123 -3.62 5.74 -14.80
N ASN A 124 -2.32 5.74 -14.49
CA ASN A 124 -1.28 5.06 -15.24
C ASN A 124 -0.44 4.21 -14.26
N PRO A 125 -0.94 3.04 -13.83
CA PRO A 125 -0.24 2.19 -12.88
C PRO A 125 1.00 1.56 -13.53
N ALA A 126 2.12 2.28 -13.50
CA ALA A 126 3.41 1.84 -14.01
C ALA A 126 4.55 2.28 -13.08
N PRO A 127 5.55 1.42 -12.84
CA PRO A 127 6.67 1.73 -11.95
C PRO A 127 7.62 2.83 -12.48
N GLY A 128 7.48 3.20 -13.76
CA GLY A 128 8.33 4.19 -14.41
C GLY A 128 7.91 5.64 -14.27
N GLY A 129 6.63 5.92 -13.96
CA GLY A 129 6.05 7.27 -14.06
C GLY A 129 5.90 7.75 -15.51
#